data_AF-A0A2D0JZZ7-F1
#
_entry.id   AF-A0A2D0JZZ7-F1
#
_cell.length_a   1.000
_cell.length_b   1.000
_cell.length_c   1.000
_cell.angle_alpha   90.00
_cell.angle_beta   90.00
_cell.angle_gamma   90.00
#
_symmetry.space_group_name_H-M   'P 1'
#
loop_
_entity.id
_entity.type
_entity.pdbx_description
1 polymer ?
#
loop_
_entity_poly.entity_id
_entity_poly.type
_entity_poly.pdbx_seq_one_letter_code
_entity_poly.pdbx_strand_id
1 'polypeptide(L)'
;MKNDVIELAREIETLQVKAAMELSNSWIIERLLLANAAALCLLEKGDKEQAIAWMEGLFDWTEEDLLSEAKSNSDDLDCWVNKRMENEISTTKALEIIRSEMPNIEAVRNAPMESKEILQFTAEIELTDFVHIGNDKTMAVGKIFNDNCNRFKDGTQIRTSLVQNSETYKSDGYIKTQNSVYKIRNPNK
;
A
#
# COMPACT_ATOMS: atom_id res chain seq x y z
N MET A 1 -0.67 26.28 -10.95
CA MET A 1 0.38 25.81 -10.02
C MET A 1 0.03 26.01 -8.56
N LYS A 2 -0.29 27.21 -8.03
CA LYS A 2 -0.69 27.35 -6.61
C LYS A 2 -2.04 26.70 -6.28
N ASN A 3 -3.04 26.83 -7.16
CA ASN A 3 -4.36 26.24 -6.93
C ASN A 3 -4.34 24.70 -7.04
N ASP A 4 -3.61 24.15 -8.01
CA ASP A 4 -3.52 22.69 -8.21
C ASP A 4 -2.87 21.99 -7.02
N VAL A 5 -1.86 22.62 -6.39
CA VAL A 5 -1.21 22.09 -5.17
C VAL A 5 -2.15 22.17 -3.97
N ILE A 6 -2.98 23.21 -3.86
CA ILE A 6 -3.96 23.34 -2.77
C ILE A 6 -5.05 22.27 -2.90
N GLU A 7 -5.59 22.07 -4.11
CA GLU A 7 -6.61 21.04 -4.35
C GLU A 7 -6.07 19.63 -4.14
N LEU A 8 -4.83 19.36 -4.57
CA LEU A 8 -4.18 18.08 -4.32
C LEU A 8 -3.98 17.84 -2.80
N ALA A 9 -3.54 18.85 -2.05
CA ALA A 9 -3.38 18.73 -0.60
C ALA A 9 -4.73 18.44 0.09
N ARG A 10 -5.81 19.08 -0.36
CA ARG A 10 -7.17 18.86 0.15
C ARG A 10 -7.67 17.43 -0.13
N GLU A 11 -7.46 16.92 -1.34
CA GLU A 11 -7.79 15.53 -1.69
C GLU A 11 -6.96 14.54 -0.85
N ILE A 12 -5.68 14.82 -0.61
CA ILE A 12 -4.81 13.98 0.24
C ILE A 12 -5.34 13.95 1.67
N GLU A 13 -5.66 15.09 2.25
CA GLU A 13 -6.24 15.18 3.61
C GLU A 13 -7.55 14.40 3.69
N THR A 14 -8.43 14.56 2.70
CA THR A 14 -9.70 13.82 2.62
C THR A 14 -9.47 12.31 2.54
N LEU A 15 -8.49 11.86 1.75
CA LEU A 15 -8.13 10.45 1.64
C LEU A 15 -7.56 9.90 2.95
N GLN A 16 -6.73 10.68 3.66
CA GLN A 16 -6.17 10.30 4.97
C GLN A 16 -7.27 10.16 6.03
N VAL A 17 -8.24 11.06 6.04
CA VAL A 17 -9.41 10.97 6.94
C VAL A 17 -10.21 9.71 6.64
N LYS A 18 -10.54 9.44 5.37
CA LYS A 18 -11.26 8.21 4.97
C LYS A 18 -10.45 6.96 5.35
N ALA A 19 -9.15 6.93 5.10
CA ALA A 19 -8.29 5.81 5.47
C ALA A 19 -8.22 5.58 6.99
N ALA A 20 -8.19 6.64 7.79
CA ALA A 20 -8.24 6.55 9.25
C ALA A 20 -9.58 5.99 9.74
N MET A 21 -10.69 6.39 9.12
CA MET A 21 -12.02 5.84 9.40
C MET A 21 -12.08 4.33 9.10
N GLU A 22 -11.64 3.90 7.92
CA GLU A 22 -11.62 2.47 7.55
C GLU A 22 -10.71 1.65 8.48
N LEU A 23 -9.55 2.19 8.85
CA LEU A 23 -8.67 1.55 9.82
C LEU A 23 -9.36 1.40 11.19
N SER A 24 -10.00 2.46 11.70
CA SER A 24 -10.76 2.41 12.95
C SER A 24 -11.91 1.38 12.87
N ASN A 25 -12.66 1.37 11.77
CA ASN A 25 -13.75 0.42 11.53
C ASN A 25 -13.25 -1.03 11.51
N SER A 26 -12.06 -1.29 10.97
CA SER A 26 -11.47 -2.64 10.98
C SER A 26 -11.25 -3.20 12.38
N TRP A 27 -10.86 -2.35 13.35
CA TRP A 27 -10.73 -2.75 14.75
C TRP A 27 -12.08 -2.99 15.43
N ILE A 28 -13.12 -2.25 15.02
CA ILE A 28 -14.49 -2.49 15.48
C ILE A 28 -14.97 -3.85 14.97
N ILE A 29 -14.76 -4.17 13.68
CA ILE A 29 -15.10 -5.47 13.09
C ILE A 29 -14.39 -6.61 13.83
N GLU A 30 -13.09 -6.48 14.11
CA GLU A 30 -12.33 -7.48 14.87
C GLU A 30 -12.96 -7.72 16.26
N ARG A 31 -13.34 -6.65 16.97
CA ARG A 31 -14.01 -6.75 18.27
C ARG A 31 -15.36 -7.44 18.16
N LEU A 32 -16.17 -7.13 17.14
CA LEU A 32 -17.46 -7.76 16.88
C LEU A 32 -17.29 -9.27 16.64
N LEU A 33 -16.30 -9.67 15.83
CA LEU A 33 -15.99 -11.08 15.57
C LEU A 33 -15.57 -11.82 16.83
N LEU A 34 -14.70 -11.21 17.65
CA LEU A 34 -14.25 -11.79 18.91
C LEU A 34 -15.40 -11.96 19.92
N ALA A 35 -16.24 -10.94 20.09
CA ALA A 35 -17.39 -11.01 20.98
C ALA A 35 -18.41 -12.04 20.52
N ASN A 36 -18.66 -12.15 19.20
CA ASN A 36 -19.51 -13.18 18.63
C ASN A 36 -18.96 -14.58 18.90
N ALA A 37 -17.67 -14.81 18.70
CA ALA A 37 -17.02 -16.08 19.02
C ALA A 37 -17.12 -16.44 20.51
N ALA A 38 -16.92 -15.46 21.40
CA ALA A 38 -17.07 -15.65 22.84
C ALA A 38 -18.51 -16.00 23.23
N ALA A 39 -19.50 -15.28 22.68
CA ALA A 39 -20.91 -15.53 22.91
C ALA A 39 -21.33 -16.94 22.44
N LEU A 40 -20.88 -17.37 21.26
CA LEU A 40 -21.11 -18.73 20.76
C LEU A 40 -20.54 -19.79 21.72
N CYS A 41 -19.31 -19.61 22.21
CA CYS A 41 -18.71 -20.53 23.17
C CYS A 41 -19.48 -20.61 24.50
N LEU A 42 -20.03 -19.47 24.96
CA LEU A 42 -20.85 -19.42 26.17
C LEU A 42 -22.20 -20.10 25.99
N LEU A 43 -22.84 -19.92 24.82
CA LEU A 43 -24.08 -20.61 24.46
C LEU A 43 -23.87 -22.14 24.42
N GLU A 44 -22.77 -22.62 23.86
CA GLU A 44 -22.42 -24.05 23.87
C GLU A 44 -22.26 -24.62 25.29
N LYS A 45 -21.79 -23.80 26.23
CA LYS A 45 -21.67 -24.16 27.65
C LYS A 45 -22.97 -24.00 28.45
N GLY A 46 -24.03 -23.49 27.81
CA GLY A 46 -25.32 -23.19 28.45
C GLY A 46 -25.35 -21.88 29.24
N ASP A 47 -24.30 -21.06 29.20
CA ASP A 47 -24.23 -19.76 29.87
C ASP A 47 -24.86 -18.66 29.00
N LYS A 48 -26.19 -18.72 28.90
CA LYS A 48 -26.98 -17.80 28.07
C LYS A 48 -26.91 -16.36 28.57
N GLU A 49 -26.88 -16.16 29.88
CA GLU A 49 -26.87 -14.82 30.48
C GLU A 49 -25.59 -14.07 30.11
N GLN A 50 -24.44 -14.72 30.25
CA GLN A 50 -23.17 -14.10 29.88
C GLN A 50 -23.06 -13.91 28.36
N ALA A 51 -23.57 -14.84 27.55
CA ALA A 51 -23.61 -14.68 26.11
C ALA A 51 -24.42 -13.44 25.67
N ILE A 52 -25.60 -13.22 26.27
CA ILE A 52 -26.42 -12.03 26.01
C ILE A 52 -25.68 -10.77 26.43
N ALA A 53 -25.07 -10.74 27.62
CA ALA A 53 -24.32 -9.59 28.09
C ALA A 53 -23.16 -9.20 27.14
N TRP A 54 -22.44 -10.18 26.59
CA TRP A 54 -21.41 -9.93 25.58
C TRP A 54 -21.98 -9.34 24.28
N MET A 55 -23.13 -9.85 23.81
CA MET A 55 -23.75 -9.36 22.57
C MET A 55 -24.39 -7.97 22.74
N GLU A 56 -25.05 -7.70 23.87
CA GLU A 56 -25.67 -6.39 24.15
C GLU A 56 -24.62 -5.29 24.31
N GLY A 57 -23.49 -5.59 24.98
CA GLY A 57 -22.39 -4.64 25.16
C GLY A 57 -21.67 -4.23 23.86
N LEU A 58 -21.96 -4.87 22.72
CA LEU A 58 -21.47 -4.44 21.41
C LEU A 58 -22.20 -3.19 20.89
N PHE A 59 -23.49 -3.05 21.21
CA PHE A 59 -24.31 -1.95 20.70
C PHE A 59 -24.05 -0.62 21.42
N ASP A 60 -23.42 -0.64 22.61
CA ASP A 60 -23.02 0.57 23.33
C ASP A 60 -22.01 1.43 22.55
N TRP A 61 -21.34 0.85 21.55
CA TRP A 61 -20.31 1.51 20.73
C TRP A 61 -20.85 1.99 19.38
N THR A 62 -22.09 1.64 19.05
CA THR A 62 -22.73 2.02 17.79
C THR A 62 -23.71 3.15 18.05
N GLU A 63 -23.69 4.20 17.22
CA GLU A 63 -24.68 5.29 17.30
C GLU A 63 -26.06 4.86 16.79
N GLU A 64 -26.17 3.66 16.17
CA GLU A 64 -27.40 3.12 15.61
C GLU A 64 -28.13 2.18 16.60
N ASP A 65 -29.45 2.37 16.74
CA ASP A 65 -30.31 1.50 17.55
C ASP A 65 -30.74 0.25 16.76
N LEU A 66 -29.76 -0.57 16.39
CA LEU A 66 -29.96 -1.79 15.62
C LEU A 66 -30.79 -2.83 16.39
N LEU A 67 -30.72 -2.82 17.72
CA LEU A 67 -31.42 -3.78 18.56
C LEU A 67 -32.94 -3.53 18.55
N SER A 68 -33.37 -2.26 18.66
CA SER A 68 -34.80 -1.93 18.55
C SER A 68 -35.34 -2.16 17.14
N GLU A 69 -34.53 -1.89 16.10
CA GLU A 69 -34.91 -2.16 14.72
C GLU A 69 -35.06 -3.66 14.44
N ALA A 70 -34.11 -4.48 14.90
CA ALA A 70 -34.23 -5.93 14.77
C ALA A 70 -35.49 -6.46 15.47
N LYS A 71 -35.83 -5.92 16.65
CA LYS A 71 -37.06 -6.27 17.37
C LYS A 71 -38.32 -5.88 16.61
N SER A 72 -38.34 -4.73 15.92
CA SER A 72 -39.51 -4.32 15.13
C SER A 72 -39.69 -5.14 13.84
N ASN A 73 -38.64 -5.83 13.39
CA ASN A 73 -38.64 -6.72 12.23
C ASN A 73 -38.55 -8.22 12.63
N SER A 74 -38.92 -8.57 13.87
CA SER A 74 -38.74 -9.94 14.41
C SER A 74 -39.50 -11.04 13.66
N ASP A 75 -40.55 -10.66 12.92
CA ASP A 75 -41.37 -11.60 12.15
C ASP A 75 -40.62 -12.17 10.93
N ASP A 76 -39.62 -11.46 10.39
CA ASP A 76 -38.79 -11.89 9.26
C ASP A 76 -37.42 -11.20 9.28
N LEU A 77 -36.56 -11.63 10.22
CA LEU A 77 -35.21 -11.09 10.38
C LEU A 77 -34.33 -11.31 9.15
N ASP A 78 -34.49 -12.43 8.46
CA ASP A 78 -33.68 -12.76 7.28
C ASP A 78 -33.97 -11.77 6.14
N CYS A 79 -35.26 -11.47 5.88
CA CYS A 79 -35.62 -10.47 4.88
C CYS A 79 -35.11 -9.08 5.25
N TRP A 80 -35.23 -8.69 6.52
CA TRP A 80 -34.72 -7.40 7.00
C TRP A 80 -33.20 -7.27 6.82
N VAL A 81 -32.42 -8.29 7.23
CA VAL A 81 -30.96 -8.31 7.05
C VAL A 81 -30.60 -8.26 5.56
N ASN A 82 -31.20 -9.10 4.73
CA ASN A 82 -30.91 -9.13 3.30
C ASN A 82 -31.18 -7.78 2.62
N LYS A 83 -32.27 -7.11 3.01
CA LYS A 83 -32.59 -5.77 2.51
C LYS A 83 -31.57 -4.72 2.96
N ARG A 84 -31.10 -4.78 4.21
CA ARG A 84 -30.03 -3.88 4.70
C ARG A 84 -28.72 -4.08 3.93
N MET A 85 -28.42 -5.31 3.54
CA MET A 85 -27.19 -5.67 2.81
C MET A 85 -27.31 -5.54 1.29
N GLU A 86 -28.47 -5.20 0.74
CA GLU A 86 -28.73 -5.23 -0.72
C GLU A 86 -27.81 -4.30 -1.52
N ASN A 87 -27.32 -3.23 -0.88
CA ASN A 87 -26.46 -2.21 -1.48
C ASN A 87 -24.99 -2.35 -1.04
N GLU A 88 -24.61 -3.48 -0.46
CA GLU A 88 -23.21 -3.76 -0.14
C GLU A 88 -22.36 -3.68 -1.41
N ILE A 89 -21.24 -2.97 -1.31
CA ILE A 89 -20.32 -2.77 -2.43
C ILE A 89 -19.02 -3.56 -2.21
N SER A 90 -18.48 -4.12 -3.29
CA SER A 90 -17.17 -4.77 -3.25
C SER A 90 -16.03 -3.77 -3.05
N THR A 91 -14.87 -4.24 -2.59
CA THR A 91 -13.65 -3.42 -2.51
C THR A 91 -13.29 -2.75 -3.85
N THR A 92 -13.50 -3.45 -4.97
CA THR A 92 -13.30 -2.90 -6.31
C THR A 92 -14.23 -1.71 -6.57
N LYS A 93 -15.51 -1.84 -6.19
CA LYS A 93 -16.48 -0.76 -6.41
C LYS A 93 -16.24 0.43 -5.49
N ALA A 94 -15.88 0.19 -4.23
CA ALA A 94 -15.47 1.23 -3.29
C ALA A 94 -14.25 2.02 -3.82
N LEU A 95 -13.27 1.31 -4.38
CA LEU A 95 -12.08 1.94 -4.97
C LEU A 95 -12.43 2.81 -6.19
N GLU A 96 -13.37 2.38 -7.04
CA GLU A 96 -13.86 3.21 -8.16
C GLU A 96 -14.50 4.51 -7.66
N ILE A 97 -15.35 4.44 -6.63
CA ILE A 97 -16.00 5.61 -6.03
C ILE A 97 -14.95 6.56 -5.46
N ILE A 98 -14.03 6.06 -4.65
CA ILE A 98 -12.96 6.87 -4.05
C ILE A 98 -12.11 7.56 -5.14
N ARG A 99 -11.75 6.85 -6.22
CA ARG A 99 -11.00 7.44 -7.34
C ARG A 99 -11.80 8.53 -8.05
N SER A 100 -13.11 8.33 -8.22
CA SER A 100 -13.98 9.34 -8.85
C SER A 100 -14.13 10.62 -8.02
N GLU A 101 -13.98 10.52 -6.70
CA GLU A 101 -14.01 11.66 -5.77
C GLU A 101 -12.65 12.41 -5.68
N MET A 102 -11.57 11.82 -6.21
CA MET A 102 -10.19 12.33 -6.08
C MET A 102 -9.53 12.56 -7.46
N PRO A 103 -10.09 13.44 -8.31
CA PRO A 103 -9.62 13.61 -9.69
C PRO A 103 -8.18 14.12 -9.79
N ASN A 104 -7.69 14.94 -8.85
CA ASN A 104 -6.32 15.46 -8.90
C ASN A 104 -5.29 14.39 -8.54
N ILE A 105 -5.57 13.58 -7.50
CA ILE A 105 -4.73 12.41 -7.15
C ILE A 105 -4.73 11.41 -8.31
N GLU A 106 -5.90 11.17 -8.92
CA GLU A 106 -6.03 10.28 -10.07
C GLU A 106 -5.23 10.78 -11.28
N ALA A 107 -5.24 12.09 -11.54
CA ALA A 107 -4.43 12.71 -12.58
C ALA A 107 -2.93 12.52 -12.31
N VAL A 108 -2.47 12.68 -11.06
CA VAL A 108 -1.08 12.41 -10.66
C VAL A 108 -0.72 10.94 -10.85
N ARG A 109 -1.61 10.01 -10.50
CA ARG A 109 -1.36 8.57 -10.67
C ARG A 109 -1.25 8.17 -12.14
N ASN A 110 -2.06 8.77 -13.00
CA ASN A 110 -2.09 8.47 -14.43
C ASN A 110 -1.10 9.32 -15.24
N ALA A 111 -0.51 10.35 -14.64
CA ALA A 111 0.56 11.11 -15.27
C ALA A 111 1.70 10.15 -15.61
N PRO A 112 2.23 10.17 -16.85
CA PRO A 112 3.45 9.45 -17.14
C PRO A 112 4.50 9.91 -16.13
N MET A 113 5.12 8.97 -15.42
CA MET A 113 6.26 9.31 -14.58
C MET A 113 7.31 9.95 -15.49
N GLU A 114 7.38 11.28 -15.49
CA GLU A 114 8.49 12.02 -16.07
C GLU A 114 9.71 11.77 -15.19
N SER A 115 10.28 10.57 -15.27
CA SER A 115 11.68 10.37 -14.93
C SER A 115 12.51 11.01 -16.05
N LYS A 116 12.54 12.33 -16.05
CA LYS A 116 13.61 13.08 -16.69
C LYS A 116 14.24 14.04 -15.70
N GLU A 117 14.71 13.51 -14.57
CA GLU A 117 16.15 13.71 -14.37
C GLU A 117 16.79 13.15 -15.64
N ILE A 118 17.40 14.00 -16.47
CA ILE A 118 18.27 13.50 -17.53
C ILE A 118 19.35 12.72 -16.79
N LEU A 119 19.17 11.41 -16.67
CA LEU A 119 20.12 10.51 -16.02
C LEU A 119 21.40 10.62 -16.83
N GLN A 120 22.32 11.46 -16.37
CA GLN A 120 23.61 11.59 -16.98
C GLN A 120 24.44 10.41 -16.51
N PHE A 121 24.45 9.35 -17.32
CA PHE A 121 25.27 8.18 -17.04
C PHE A 121 26.73 8.61 -17.01
N THR A 122 27.39 8.28 -15.91
CA THR A 122 28.83 8.54 -15.76
C THR A 122 29.65 7.50 -16.51
N ALA A 123 29.11 6.28 -16.66
CA ALA A 123 29.68 5.20 -17.45
C ALA A 123 28.63 4.11 -17.74
N GLU A 124 28.99 3.09 -18.50
CA GLU A 124 28.29 1.81 -18.61
C GLU A 124 28.93 0.76 -17.69
N ILE A 125 28.13 -0.17 -17.16
CA ILE A 125 28.61 -1.30 -16.37
C ILE A 125 28.02 -2.62 -16.86
N GLU A 126 28.88 -3.60 -17.13
CA GLU A 126 28.51 -5.00 -17.30
C GLU A 126 28.58 -5.68 -15.93
N LEU A 127 27.42 -5.94 -15.33
CA LEU A 127 27.31 -6.51 -13.99
C LEU A 127 27.77 -7.97 -13.99
N THR A 128 28.68 -8.31 -13.08
CA THR A 128 29.16 -9.68 -12.88
C THR A 128 28.69 -10.27 -11.55
N ASP A 129 28.57 -9.44 -10.49
CA ASP A 129 28.14 -9.91 -9.17
C ASP A 129 27.68 -8.74 -8.27
N PHE A 130 27.15 -9.06 -7.08
CA PHE A 130 26.89 -8.12 -6.00
C PHE A 130 27.55 -8.59 -4.69
N VAL A 131 28.15 -7.65 -3.96
CA VAL A 131 28.71 -7.93 -2.63
C VAL A 131 27.84 -7.29 -1.56
N HIS A 132 27.28 -8.11 -0.68
CA HIS A 132 26.49 -7.67 0.47
C HIS A 132 27.41 -7.41 1.69
N ILE A 133 27.31 -6.22 2.29
CA ILE A 133 28.08 -5.82 3.48
C ILE A 133 27.14 -5.58 4.66
N GLY A 134 26.35 -6.59 5.04
CA GLY A 134 25.41 -6.52 6.18
C GLY A 134 24.33 -5.43 6.06
N ASN A 135 23.26 -5.55 6.86
CA ASN A 135 22.15 -4.56 6.94
C ASN A 135 21.75 -3.96 5.58
N ASP A 136 21.40 -4.81 4.62
CA ASP A 136 20.89 -4.46 3.28
C ASP A 136 21.80 -3.58 2.39
N LYS A 137 23.06 -3.38 2.80
CA LYS A 137 24.04 -2.63 2.01
C LYS A 137 24.67 -3.51 0.94
N THR A 138 24.56 -3.07 -0.31
CA THR A 138 25.06 -3.82 -1.46
C THR A 138 26.00 -2.97 -2.31
N MET A 139 27.09 -3.56 -2.80
CA MET A 139 27.98 -2.98 -3.82
C MET A 139 27.88 -3.81 -5.10
N ALA A 140 27.84 -3.16 -6.27
CA ALA A 140 27.89 -3.86 -7.54
C ALA A 140 29.34 -4.17 -7.92
N VAL A 141 29.55 -5.32 -8.56
CA VAL A 141 30.83 -5.73 -9.13
C VAL A 141 30.60 -5.94 -10.62
N GLY A 142 31.46 -5.34 -11.45
CA GLY A 142 31.30 -5.41 -12.89
C GLY A 142 32.44 -4.75 -13.67
N LYS A 143 32.37 -4.86 -15.00
CA LYS A 143 33.32 -4.21 -15.91
C LYS A 143 32.76 -2.88 -16.39
N ILE A 144 33.59 -1.83 -16.36
CA ILE A 144 33.20 -0.48 -16.80
C ILE A 144 33.52 -0.26 -18.26
N PHE A 145 32.64 0.48 -18.95
CA PHE A 145 32.80 0.91 -20.33
C PHE A 145 32.33 2.35 -20.48
N ASN A 146 32.79 3.06 -21.51
CA ASN A 146 32.30 4.39 -21.88
C ASN A 146 32.29 5.38 -20.69
N ASP A 147 33.37 5.38 -19.88
CA ASP A 147 33.46 6.24 -18.70
C ASP A 147 33.71 7.70 -19.09
N ASN A 148 32.65 8.51 -19.00
CA ASN A 148 32.66 9.93 -19.34
C ASN A 148 33.61 10.75 -18.48
N CYS A 149 34.01 10.24 -17.31
CA CYS A 149 34.94 10.90 -16.41
C CYS A 149 36.40 10.41 -16.58
N ASN A 150 36.67 9.50 -17.52
CA ASN A 150 38.00 8.92 -17.78
C ASN A 150 38.70 8.36 -16.51
N ARG A 151 37.94 7.83 -15.55
CA ARG A 151 38.47 7.25 -14.31
C ARG A 151 38.99 5.84 -14.56
N PHE A 152 38.34 5.11 -15.47
CA PHE A 152 38.65 3.72 -15.79
C PHE A 152 38.78 3.52 -17.30
N LYS A 153 39.60 2.54 -17.70
CA LYS A 153 39.65 2.07 -19.09
C LYS A 153 38.52 1.08 -19.34
N ASP A 154 38.05 1.00 -20.58
CA ASP A 154 37.05 0.02 -20.99
C ASP A 154 37.47 -1.42 -20.64
N GLY A 155 36.54 -2.17 -20.05
CA GLY A 155 36.74 -3.53 -19.58
C GLY A 155 37.37 -3.64 -18.18
N THR A 156 37.69 -2.53 -17.51
CA THR A 156 38.25 -2.55 -16.15
C THR A 156 37.22 -3.10 -15.17
N GLN A 157 37.59 -4.16 -14.44
CA GLN A 157 36.78 -4.69 -13.35
C GLN A 157 36.81 -3.73 -12.16
N ILE A 158 35.64 -3.34 -11.66
CA ILE A 158 35.51 -2.51 -10.47
C ILE A 158 34.56 -3.14 -9.45
N ARG A 159 34.64 -2.62 -8.23
CA ARG A 159 33.58 -2.71 -7.22
C ARG A 159 33.08 -1.29 -6.95
N THR A 160 31.78 -1.06 -7.12
CA THR A 160 31.18 0.27 -6.98
C THR A 160 31.09 0.69 -5.51
N SER A 161 30.82 1.97 -5.23
CA SER A 161 30.28 2.37 -3.92
C SER A 161 28.87 1.78 -3.69
N LEU A 162 28.30 2.04 -2.50
CA LEU A 162 26.99 1.50 -2.12
C LEU A 162 25.92 1.84 -3.17
N VAL A 163 25.21 0.80 -3.59
CA VAL A 163 24.10 0.88 -4.53
C VAL A 163 22.87 1.37 -3.79
N GLN A 164 22.22 2.40 -4.35
CA GLN A 164 21.04 3.04 -3.77
C GLN A 164 19.74 2.39 -4.26
N ASN A 165 19.75 1.77 -5.44
CA ASN A 165 18.60 1.15 -6.06
C ASN A 165 18.79 -0.38 -6.23
N SER A 166 19.37 -1.06 -5.23
CA SER A 166 19.71 -2.48 -5.33
C SER A 166 18.50 -3.40 -5.50
N GLU A 167 17.31 -2.96 -5.11
CA GLU A 167 16.07 -3.73 -5.26
C GLU A 167 15.38 -3.49 -6.61
N THR A 168 15.59 -2.31 -7.22
CA THR A 168 14.86 -1.87 -8.43
C THR A 168 15.74 -1.75 -9.67
N TYR A 169 17.07 -1.91 -9.58
CA TYR A 169 18.00 -1.66 -10.70
C TYR A 169 17.65 -2.39 -12.00
N LYS A 170 17.01 -3.56 -11.93
CA LYS A 170 16.57 -4.32 -13.11
C LYS A 170 15.43 -3.64 -13.85
N SER A 171 14.41 -3.17 -13.13
CA SER A 171 13.31 -2.40 -13.73
C SER A 171 13.76 -1.00 -14.14
N ASP A 172 14.71 -0.42 -13.39
CA ASP A 172 15.24 0.91 -13.64
C ASP A 172 16.18 0.96 -14.86
N GLY A 173 16.88 -0.15 -15.15
CA GLY A 173 17.85 -0.25 -16.25
C GLY A 173 19.22 0.40 -15.97
N TYR A 174 19.46 0.85 -14.73
CA TYR A 174 20.71 1.47 -14.30
C TYR A 174 21.06 1.14 -12.85
N ILE A 175 22.33 1.32 -12.49
CA ILE A 175 22.82 1.26 -11.10
C ILE A 175 23.13 2.67 -10.64
N LYS A 176 22.45 3.13 -9.58
CA LYS A 176 22.76 4.38 -8.89
C LYS A 176 23.56 4.07 -7.65
N THR A 177 24.67 4.79 -7.50
CA THR A 177 25.55 4.70 -6.33
C THR A 177 25.71 6.08 -5.73
N GLN A 178 26.33 6.16 -4.55
CA GLN A 178 26.61 7.45 -3.90
C GLN A 178 27.34 8.45 -4.81
N ASN A 179 28.17 7.98 -5.73
CA ASN A 179 29.09 8.83 -6.48
C ASN A 179 28.87 8.79 -8.00
N SER A 180 28.01 7.90 -8.50
CA SER A 180 27.94 7.59 -9.93
C SER A 180 26.64 6.91 -10.31
N VAL A 181 26.20 7.18 -11.55
CA VAL A 181 25.10 6.48 -12.20
C VAL A 181 25.68 5.70 -13.37
N TYR A 182 25.41 4.40 -13.41
CA TYR A 182 25.90 3.50 -14.44
C TYR A 182 24.74 2.93 -15.26
N LYS A 183 24.80 3.06 -16.58
CA LYS A 183 23.87 2.35 -17.47
C LYS A 183 24.23 0.86 -17.47
N ILE A 184 23.25 -0.02 -17.29
CA ILE A 184 23.52 -1.46 -17.35
C ILE A 184 23.76 -1.86 -18.80
N ARG A 185 24.92 -2.45 -19.06
CA ARG A 185 25.31 -3.01 -20.34
C ARG A 185 25.07 -4.51 -20.31
N ASN A 186 24.26 -5.00 -21.24
CA ASN A 186 24.17 -6.43 -21.52
C ASN A 186 25.19 -6.76 -22.62
N PRO A 187 26.08 -7.74 -22.44
CA PRO A 187 26.91 -8.19 -23.54
C PRO A 187 25.98 -8.69 -24.65
N ASN A 188 26.21 -8.23 -25.88
CA ASN A 188 25.50 -8.76 -27.03
C ASN A 188 25.76 -10.28 -27.08
N LYS A 189 24.68 -11.07 -27.04
CA LYS A 189 24.74 -12.52 -27.26
C LYS A 189 25.30 -12.85 -28.64
#